data_AF-K2QKL8-F1
#
_entry.id   AF-K2QKL8-F1
#
_cell.length_a   1.000
_cell.length_b   1.000
_cell.length_c   1.000
_cell.angle_alpha   90.00
_cell.angle_beta   90.00
_cell.angle_gamma   90.00
#
_symmetry.space_group_name_H-M   'P 1'
#
loop_
_entity.id
_entity.type
_entity.pdbx_description
1 polymer ?
#
loop_
_entity_poly.entity_id
_entity_poly.type
_entity_poly.pdbx_seq_one_letter_code
_entity_poly.pdbx_strand_id
1 'polypeptide(L)'
;MVNGQRVKNADDECIKDTIQDLFDMSEIGMRGAVLDLWPVLWKLPKFIFPVFKEARRCAKKHRAFILKYWNGVKDSVAQGTAIPSFNKAINDKLVHGYKNVTELEAAEIGYTLLTGTTDTTSCSLINFVAAICLNPEPQRKAQEGQPDPDALLE
;
A
#
# COMPACT_ATOMS: atom_id res chain seq x y z
N MET A 1 -0.61 11.46 -0.47
CA MET A 1 0.43 10.63 -1.13
C MET A 1 1.35 10.08 -0.06
N VAL A 2 1.73 8.80 -0.16
CA VAL A 2 2.57 8.14 0.86
C VAL A 2 4.03 8.60 0.74
N ASN A 3 4.63 8.48 -0.46
CA ASN A 3 6.05 8.75 -0.72
C ASN A 3 6.34 10.13 -1.33
N GLY A 4 5.33 10.98 -1.49
CA GLY A 4 5.53 12.30 -2.15
C GLY A 4 5.90 12.20 -3.63
N GLN A 5 5.48 11.12 -4.29
CA GLN A 5 5.65 10.92 -5.73
C GLN A 5 4.29 10.73 -6.39
N ARG A 6 4.11 11.36 -7.55
CA ARG A 6 2.93 11.16 -8.40
C ARG A 6 3.32 10.26 -9.57
N VAL A 7 2.63 9.13 -9.68
CA VAL A 7 2.80 8.23 -10.82
C VAL A 7 2.19 8.89 -12.06
N LYS A 8 2.96 8.91 -13.16
CA LYS A 8 2.55 9.58 -14.41
C LYS A 8 2.01 8.61 -15.45
N ASN A 9 2.50 7.37 -15.45
CA ASN A 9 2.20 6.35 -16.46
C ASN A 9 1.84 5.04 -15.76
N ALA A 10 0.96 4.24 -16.36
CA ALA A 10 0.57 2.94 -15.81
C ALA A 10 1.75 1.93 -15.75
N ASP A 11 2.75 2.08 -16.61
CA ASP A 11 3.91 1.19 -16.71
C ASP A 11 5.04 1.47 -15.71
N ASP A 12 4.84 2.44 -14.81
CA ASP A 12 5.83 2.85 -13.82
C ASP A 12 6.30 1.66 -12.96
N GLU A 13 7.62 1.54 -12.81
CA GLU A 13 8.26 0.47 -12.03
C GLU A 13 7.79 0.48 -10.58
N CYS A 14 7.49 1.65 -10.02
CA CYS A 14 6.96 1.78 -8.66
C CYS A 14 5.63 1.04 -8.47
N ILE A 15 4.74 1.10 -9.48
CA ILE A 15 3.47 0.36 -9.47
C ILE A 15 3.76 -1.14 -9.47
N LYS A 16 4.61 -1.59 -10.39
CA LYS A 16 4.95 -3.03 -10.54
C LYS A 16 5.57 -3.59 -9.27
N ASP A 17 6.54 -2.88 -8.69
CA ASP A 17 7.18 -3.28 -7.44
C ASP A 17 6.15 -3.38 -6.30
N THR A 18 5.27 -2.37 -6.16
CA THR A 18 4.26 -2.34 -5.09
C THR A 18 3.26 -3.48 -5.21
N ILE A 19 2.76 -3.73 -6.42
CA ILE A 19 1.83 -4.82 -6.70
C ILE A 19 2.49 -6.18 -6.45
N GLN A 20 3.73 -6.37 -6.91
CA GLN A 20 4.43 -7.63 -6.71
C GLN A 20 4.71 -7.91 -5.24
N ASP A 21 5.14 -6.91 -4.48
CA ASP A 21 5.39 -7.06 -3.04
C ASP A 21 4.10 -7.39 -2.27
N LEU A 22 2.98 -6.74 -2.63
CA LEU A 22 1.66 -7.07 -2.08
C LEU A 22 1.24 -8.51 -2.39
N PHE A 23 1.45 -8.98 -3.61
CA PHE A 23 1.15 -10.37 -4.00
C PHE A 23 2.03 -11.38 -3.27
N ASP A 24 3.35 -11.16 -3.23
CA ASP A 24 4.31 -12.02 -2.52
C ASP A 24 3.90 -12.14 -1.03
N MET A 25 3.56 -11.02 -0.37
CA MET A 25 3.15 -11.00 1.03
C MET A 25 1.80 -11.72 1.26
N SER A 26 0.82 -11.49 0.39
CA SER A 26 -0.49 -12.14 0.45
C SER A 26 -0.41 -13.66 0.25
N GLU A 27 0.36 -14.10 -0.74
CA GLU A 27 0.56 -15.52 -1.03
C GLU A 27 1.22 -16.25 0.15
N ILE A 28 2.26 -15.65 0.73
CA ILE A 28 2.94 -16.21 1.91
C ILE A 28 2.03 -16.20 3.13
N GLY A 29 1.25 -15.13 3.35
CA GLY A 29 0.26 -15.06 4.42
C GLY A 29 -0.76 -16.19 4.33
N MET A 30 -1.32 -16.41 3.14
CA MET A 30 -2.30 -17.49 2.92
C MET A 30 -1.71 -18.89 3.12
N ARG A 31 -0.48 -19.13 2.64
CA ARG A 31 0.23 -20.40 2.88
C ARG A 31 0.58 -20.62 4.35
N GLY A 32 0.85 -19.52 5.07
CA GLY A 32 1.19 -19.52 6.50
C GLY A 32 -0.02 -19.64 7.42
N ALA A 33 -1.23 -19.30 6.94
CA ALA A 33 -2.44 -19.18 7.75
C ALA A 33 -2.78 -20.42 8.59
N VAL A 34 -2.40 -21.63 8.13
CA VAL A 34 -2.58 -22.86 8.92
C VAL A 34 -1.83 -22.82 10.26
N LEU A 35 -0.67 -22.16 10.31
CA LEU A 35 0.11 -21.98 11.54
C LEU A 35 -0.54 -21.00 12.51
N ASP A 36 -1.28 -20.02 11.99
CA ASP A 36 -2.04 -19.06 12.80
C ASP A 36 -3.33 -19.70 13.35
N LEU A 37 -3.98 -20.55 12.53
CA LEU A 37 -5.19 -21.28 12.92
C LEU A 37 -4.91 -22.42 13.93
N TRP A 38 -3.74 -23.07 13.83
CA TRP A 38 -3.31 -24.11 14.78
C TRP A 38 -1.96 -23.79 15.43
N PRO A 39 -1.96 -23.02 16.54
CA PRO A 39 -0.74 -22.59 17.22
C PRO A 39 0.19 -23.74 17.66
N VAL A 40 -0.35 -24.94 17.88
CA VAL A 40 0.44 -26.14 18.23
C VAL A 40 1.47 -26.51 17.16
N LEU A 41 1.21 -26.19 15.89
CA LEU A 41 2.11 -26.50 14.77
C LEU A 41 3.44 -25.73 14.86
N TRP A 42 3.50 -24.62 15.59
CA TRP A 42 4.74 -23.88 15.84
C TRP A 42 5.78 -24.65 16.67
N LYS A 43 5.36 -25.70 17.40
CA LYS A 43 6.26 -26.56 18.17
C LYS A 43 7.00 -27.58 17.30
N LEU A 44 6.53 -27.80 16.07
CA LEU A 44 7.14 -28.75 15.14
C LEU A 44 8.44 -28.18 14.53
N PRO A 45 9.39 -29.04 14.15
CA PRO A 45 10.59 -28.58 13.46
C PRO A 45 10.29 -27.78 12.18
N LYS A 46 10.98 -26.65 12.02
CA LYS A 46 10.72 -25.68 10.93
C LYS A 46 10.95 -26.21 9.52
N PHE A 47 11.63 -27.35 9.34
CA PHE A 47 11.84 -27.93 8.01
C PHE A 47 10.58 -28.61 7.46
N ILE A 48 9.59 -28.92 8.31
CA ILE A 48 8.31 -29.54 7.91
C ILE A 48 7.49 -28.58 7.05
N PHE A 49 7.58 -27.28 7.32
CA PHE A 49 6.81 -26.27 6.62
C PHE A 49 7.73 -25.45 5.71
N PRO A 50 7.71 -25.67 4.38
CA PRO A 50 8.56 -24.92 3.43
C PRO A 50 8.29 -23.42 3.47
N VAL A 51 7.06 -23.03 3.87
CA VAL A 51 6.64 -21.63 4.06
C VAL A 51 7.58 -20.84 4.97
N PHE A 52 8.28 -21.45 5.93
CA PHE A 52 9.23 -20.72 6.77
C PHE A 52 10.42 -20.16 5.98
N LYS A 53 10.94 -20.93 5.02
CA LYS A 53 12.06 -20.48 4.17
C LYS A 53 11.58 -19.40 3.21
N GLU A 54 10.39 -19.59 2.63
CA GLU A 54 9.77 -18.65 1.71
C GLU A 54 9.43 -17.33 2.40
N ALA A 55 8.81 -17.38 3.59
CA ALA A 55 8.49 -16.21 4.40
C ALA A 55 9.73 -15.41 4.80
N ARG A 56 10.84 -16.06 5.17
CA ARG A 56 12.10 -15.34 5.44
C ARG A 56 12.66 -14.66 4.21
N ARG A 57 12.53 -15.29 3.03
CA ARG A 57 12.94 -14.68 1.77
C ARG A 57 12.05 -13.49 1.42
N CYS A 58 10.73 -13.65 1.58
CA CYS A 58 9.73 -12.61 1.39
C CYS A 58 10.01 -11.41 2.32
N ALA A 59 10.16 -11.64 3.62
CA ALA A 59 10.47 -10.61 4.60
C ALA A 59 11.76 -9.83 4.29
N LYS A 60 12.79 -10.50 3.75
CA LYS A 60 14.03 -9.81 3.31
C LYS A 60 13.79 -8.91 2.11
N LYS A 61 13.06 -9.39 1.10
CA LYS A 61 12.69 -8.60 -0.09
C LYS A 61 11.82 -7.41 0.31
N HIS A 62 10.77 -7.67 1.09
CA HIS A 62 9.84 -6.68 1.59
C HIS A 62 10.56 -5.57 2.39
N ARG A 63 11.46 -5.95 3.30
CA ARG A 63 12.30 -4.98 4.03
C ARG A 63 13.15 -4.11 3.10
N ALA A 64 13.75 -4.69 2.06
CA ALA A 64 14.53 -3.92 1.09
C ALA A 64 13.63 -2.97 0.29
N PHE A 65 12.43 -3.42 -0.08
CA PHE A 65 11.43 -2.63 -0.77
C PHE A 65 10.98 -1.41 0.06
N ILE A 66 10.53 -1.59 1.31
CA ILE A 66 10.02 -0.46 2.11
C ILE A 66 11.12 0.57 2.39
N LEU A 67 12.36 0.11 2.61
CA LEU A 67 13.51 0.99 2.83
C LEU A 67 13.93 1.73 1.55
N LYS A 68 13.79 1.15 0.36
CA LYS A 68 14.03 1.84 -0.94
C LYS A 68 13.18 3.11 -1.01
N TYR A 69 11.88 3.01 -0.77
CA TYR A 69 10.97 4.15 -0.87
C TYR A 69 11.11 5.13 0.30
N TRP A 70 11.31 4.63 1.51
CA TRP A 70 11.59 5.47 2.67
C TRP A 70 12.85 6.31 2.49
N ASN A 71 13.95 5.69 2.05
CA ASN A 71 15.20 6.40 1.78
C ASN A 71 15.04 7.41 0.64
N GLY A 72 14.30 7.10 -0.42
CA GLY A 72 14.00 8.06 -1.48
C GLY A 72 13.27 9.32 -0.98
N VAL A 73 12.40 9.18 0.03
CA VAL A 73 11.77 10.34 0.69
C VAL A 73 12.80 11.15 1.48
N LYS A 74 13.66 10.49 2.27
CA LYS A 74 14.74 11.18 3.02
C LYS A 74 15.69 11.93 2.09
N ASP A 75 16.07 11.32 0.97
CA ASP A 75 16.94 11.93 -0.03
C ASP A 75 16.29 13.18 -0.62
N SER A 76 14.99 13.11 -0.94
CA SER A 76 14.21 14.26 -1.41
C SER A 76 14.11 15.38 -0.36
N VAL A 77 14.03 15.01 0.93
CA VAL A 77 14.03 15.99 2.04
C VAL A 77 15.39 16.67 2.14
N ALA A 78 16.48 15.91 2.09
CA ALA A 78 17.85 16.44 2.14
C ALA A 78 18.16 17.37 0.94
N GLN A 79 17.58 17.09 -0.22
CA GLN A 79 17.71 17.91 -1.43
C GLN A 79 16.79 19.15 -1.46
N GLY A 80 15.86 19.28 -0.50
CA GLY A 80 14.87 20.37 -0.50
C GLY A 80 13.79 20.25 -1.59
N THR A 81 13.66 19.08 -2.21
CA THR A 81 12.70 18.81 -3.30
C THR A 81 11.46 18.04 -2.83
N ALA A 82 11.45 17.56 -1.58
CA ALA A 82 10.35 16.80 -1.03
C ALA A 82 9.04 17.61 -0.94
N ILE A 83 7.99 17.07 -1.55
CA ILE A 83 6.62 17.59 -1.41
C ILE A 83 5.92 16.97 -0.17
N PRO A 84 4.81 17.57 0.32
CA PRO A 84 4.05 17.03 1.43
C PRO A 84 3.62 15.57 1.20
N SER A 85 3.99 14.70 2.13
CA SER A 85 3.68 13.28 2.09
C SER A 85 3.65 12.68 3.48
N PHE A 86 3.01 11.52 3.61
CA PHE A 86 2.91 10.83 4.89
C PHE A 86 4.29 10.42 5.43
N ASN A 87 5.14 9.84 4.58
CA ASN A 87 6.50 9.44 4.99
C ASN A 87 7.39 10.64 5.31
N LYS A 88 7.23 11.77 4.60
CA LYS A 88 7.90 13.03 4.98
C LYS A 88 7.47 13.46 6.39
N ALA A 89 6.17 13.44 6.69
CA ALA A 89 5.67 13.85 8.00
C ALA A 89 6.17 12.95 9.14
N ILE A 90 6.29 11.64 8.93
CA ILE A 90 6.89 10.74 9.92
C ILE A 90 8.39 11.01 10.06
N ASN A 91 9.12 11.14 8.95
CA ASN A 91 10.54 11.45 8.97
C ASN A 91 10.82 12.75 9.74
N ASP A 92 10.04 13.81 9.49
CA ASP A 92 10.14 15.07 10.20
C ASP A 92 9.95 14.85 11.71
N LYS A 93 8.97 14.06 12.15
CA LYS A 93 8.78 13.73 13.58
C LYS A 93 9.97 12.98 14.19
N LEU A 94 10.53 12.00 13.47
CA LEU A 94 11.68 11.22 13.94
C LEU A 94 12.91 12.12 14.14
N VAL A 95 13.18 13.02 13.19
CA VAL A 95 14.28 13.99 13.29
C VAL A 95 14.10 14.93 14.49
N HIS A 96 12.86 15.28 14.84
CA HIS A 96 12.54 16.10 16.02
C HIS A 96 12.45 15.31 17.34
N GLY A 97 12.92 14.06 17.37
CA GLY A 97 13.09 13.29 18.61
C GLY A 97 11.88 12.43 19.01
N TYR A 98 10.95 12.17 18.10
CA TYR A 98 9.93 11.12 18.31
C TYR A 98 10.60 9.74 18.36
N LYS A 99 10.36 8.97 19.43
CA LYS A 99 11.05 7.69 19.71
C LYS A 99 10.13 6.48 19.83
N ASN A 100 8.82 6.63 19.62
CA ASN A 100 7.88 5.52 19.81
C ASN A 100 7.91 4.48 18.68
N VAL A 101 8.49 4.84 17.54
CA VAL A 101 8.71 3.94 16.40
C VAL A 101 10.15 4.08 15.92
N THR A 102 10.74 2.95 15.56
CA THR A 102 12.01 2.90 14.84
C THR A 102 11.82 3.37 13.40
N GLU A 103 12.93 3.67 12.73
CA GLU A 103 12.89 4.02 11.31
C GLU A 103 12.31 2.90 10.44
N LEU A 104 12.60 1.64 10.76
CA LEU A 104 12.05 0.50 10.04
C LEU A 104 10.53 0.41 10.21
N GLU A 105 10.03 0.59 11.43
CA GLU A 105 8.60 0.61 11.70
C GLU A 105 7.92 1.81 11.04
N ALA A 106 8.58 2.97 10.97
CA ALA A 106 8.08 4.12 10.23
C ALA A 106 7.92 3.82 8.73
N ALA A 107 8.91 3.16 8.11
CA ALA A 107 8.82 2.70 6.73
C ALA A 107 7.67 1.70 6.53
N GLU A 108 7.50 0.78 7.47
CA GLU A 108 6.41 -0.22 7.48
C GLU A 108 5.02 0.42 7.58
N ILE A 109 4.84 1.44 8.43
CA ILE A 109 3.56 2.16 8.58
C ILE A 109 3.19 2.84 7.25
N GLY A 110 4.17 3.52 6.62
CA GLY A 110 3.97 4.13 5.32
C GLY A 110 3.57 3.13 4.25
N TYR A 111 4.26 2.00 4.22
CA TYR A 111 3.94 0.91 3.30
C TYR A 111 2.56 0.31 3.54
N THR A 112 2.21 0.01 4.79
CA THR A 112 0.90 -0.55 5.16
C THR A 112 -0.24 0.37 4.70
N LEU A 113 -0.06 1.69 4.84
CA LEU A 113 -1.00 2.67 4.31
C LEU A 113 -1.11 2.62 2.78
N LEU A 114 0.03 2.48 2.08
CA LEU A 114 0.05 2.38 0.62
C LEU A 114 -0.66 1.13 0.12
N THR A 115 -0.33 -0.05 0.64
CA THR A 115 -0.88 -1.32 0.15
C THR A 115 -2.32 -1.53 0.56
N GLY A 116 -2.67 -1.20 1.81
CA GLY A 116 -4.06 -1.29 2.28
C GLY A 116 -5.00 -0.45 1.42
N THR A 117 -4.58 0.75 1.03
CA THR A 117 -5.38 1.60 0.13
C THR A 117 -5.34 1.15 -1.33
N THR A 118 -4.20 0.63 -1.80
CA THR A 118 -4.05 0.13 -3.18
C THR A 118 -5.02 -1.01 -3.45
N ASP A 119 -5.06 -2.03 -2.59
CA ASP A 119 -5.91 -3.21 -2.81
C ASP A 119 -7.41 -2.88 -2.66
N THR A 120 -7.79 -2.30 -1.51
CA THR A 120 -9.20 -2.08 -1.17
C THR A 120 -9.87 -1.05 -2.08
N THR A 121 -9.17 0.03 -2.44
CA THR A 121 -9.73 1.05 -3.35
C THR A 121 -9.83 0.52 -4.76
N SER A 122 -8.82 -0.21 -5.25
CA SER A 122 -8.86 -0.80 -6.59
C SER A 122 -10.01 -1.80 -6.72
N CYS A 123 -10.16 -2.72 -5.76
CA CYS A 123 -11.27 -3.67 -5.72
C CYS A 123 -12.63 -2.95 -5.66
N SER A 124 -12.74 -1.90 -4.85
CA SER A 124 -13.98 -1.11 -4.76
C SER A 124 -14.33 -0.43 -6.08
N LEU A 125 -13.34 0.16 -6.77
CA LEU A 125 -13.54 0.81 -8.07
C LEU A 125 -13.90 -0.20 -9.16
N ILE A 126 -13.24 -1.35 -9.21
CA ILE A 126 -13.57 -2.43 -10.15
C ILE A 126 -15.02 -2.90 -9.93
N ASN A 127 -15.40 -3.16 -8.69
CA ASN A 127 -16.76 -3.57 -8.35
C ASN A 127 -17.79 -2.48 -8.64
N PHE A 128 -17.45 -1.22 -8.41
CA PHE A 128 -18.30 -0.08 -8.73
C PHE A 128 -18.57 0.04 -10.23
N VAL A 129 -17.52 -0.04 -11.06
CA VAL A 129 -17.66 -0.03 -12.53
C VAL A 129 -18.48 -1.22 -13.00
N ALA A 130 -18.21 -2.43 -12.49
CA ALA A 130 -19.01 -3.61 -12.82
C ALA A 130 -20.48 -3.43 -12.43
N ALA A 131 -20.77 -2.87 -11.25
CA ALA A 131 -22.12 -2.62 -10.79
C ALA A 131 -22.87 -1.61 -11.68
N ILE A 132 -22.20 -0.54 -12.13
CA ILE A 132 -22.77 0.44 -13.08
C ILE A 132 -23.07 -0.21 -14.43
N CYS A 133 -22.16 -1.03 -14.95
CA CYS A 133 -22.38 -1.73 -16.23
C CYS A 133 -23.57 -2.70 -16.16
N LEU A 134 -23.78 -3.35 -15.02
CA LEU A 134 -24.90 -4.28 -14.81
C LEU A 134 -26.22 -3.57 -14.47
N ASN A 135 -26.16 -2.39 -13.85
CA ASN A 135 -27.31 -1.61 -13.41
C ASN A 135 -27.11 -0.13 -13.80
N PRO A 136 -27.44 0.26 -15.04
CA PRO A 136 -27.19 1.63 -15.52
C PRO A 136 -28.17 2.67 -14.96
N GLU A 137 -29.34 2.26 -14.46
CA GLU A 137 -30.40 3.18 -13.98
C GLU A 137 -29.94 4.14 -12.86
N PRO A 138 -29.23 3.69 -11.79
CA PRO A 138 -28.63 4.60 -10.81
C PRO A 138 -27.69 5.65 -11.40
N GLN A 139 -26.88 5.29 -12.40
CA GLN A 139 -25.98 6.24 -13.07
C GLN A 139 -26.78 7.27 -13.86
N ARG A 140 -27.82 6.86 -14.60
CA ARG A 140 -28.67 7.78 -15.37
C ARG A 140 -29.35 8.80 -14.45
N LYS A 141 -29.92 8.35 -13.34
CA LYS A 141 -30.52 9.23 -12.33
C LYS A 141 -29.52 10.20 -11.71
N ALA A 142 -28.29 9.75 -11.45
CA ALA A 142 -27.24 10.60 -10.93
C ALA A 142 -26.83 11.70 -11.91
N GLN A 143 -26.82 11.41 -13.21
CA GLN A 143 -26.55 12.37 -14.28
C GLN A 143 -27.71 13.35 -14.49
N GLU A 144 -28.96 12.86 -14.46
CA GLU A 144 -30.17 13.69 -14.56
C GLU A 144 -30.31 14.68 -13.40
N GLY A 145 -29.83 14.32 -12.20
CA GLY A 145 -29.86 15.16 -11.00
C GLY A 145 -28.66 16.10 -10.84
N GLN A 146 -27.70 16.12 -11.76
CA GLN A 146 -26.63 17.13 -11.74
C GLN A 146 -27.22 18.48 -12.18
N PRO A 147 -27.12 19.55 -11.36
CA PRO A 147 -27.48 20.88 -11.82
C PRO A 147 -26.63 21.22 -13.05
N ASP A 148 -27.26 21.89 -14.01
CA ASP A 148 -26.59 22.45 -15.18
C ASP A 148 -25.36 23.27 -14.71
N PRO A 149 -24.13 22.95 -15.15
CA PRO A 149 -22.95 23.71 -14.80
C PRO A 149 -23.09 25.21 -15.10
N ASP A 150 -23.91 25.57 -16.09
CA ASP A 150 -24.16 26.95 -16.48
C ASP A 150 -25.22 27.65 -15.61
N ALA A 151 -26.04 26.91 -14.85
CA ALA A 151 -27.03 27.47 -13.92
C ALA A 151 -26.44 27.99 -12.59
N LEU A 152 -25.14 27.79 -12.35
CA LEU A 152 -24.42 28.32 -11.18
C LEU A 152 -23.66 29.62 -11.47
N LEU A 153 -23.80 30.16 -12.69
CA LEU A 153 -23.13 31.38 -13.15
C LEU A 153 -24.07 32.58 -13.38
N GLU A 154 -25.38 32.44 -13.11
CA GLU A 154 -26.35 33.55 -13.01
C GLU A 154 -26.63 33.93 -11.54
#